data_AF-A0A7C2LHN7-F1
#
_entry.id   AF-A0A7C2LHN7-F1
#
_cell.length_a   1.000
_cell.length_b   1.000
_cell.length_c   1.000
_cell.angle_alpha   90.00
_cell.angle_beta   90.00
_cell.angle_gamma   90.00
#
_symmetry.space_group_name_H-M   'P 1'
#
loop_
_entity.id
_entity.type
_entity.pdbx_description
1 polymer ?
#
loop_
_entity_poly.entity_id
_entity_poly.type
_entity_poly.pdbx_seq_one_letter_code
_entity_poly.pdbx_strand_id
1 'polypeptide(L)'
;MMPVTLRPIFEKLTDAFRLSMDTPWFRMIMENSPLHNYNLRRLSDFFTRPDTNVVLREELEERLLELEVLIAKIREYILPFIKEKLQISSLAPDDIISDQDERVLRRFVAYTLPHNLSEIERLIGLIRRDQDAAYPPPEGVTDRKAAS
;
A
#
# COMPACT_ATOMS: atom_id res chain seq x y z
N MET A 1 -14.47 -9.25 13.77
CA MET A 1 -14.23 -7.84 14.13
C MET A 1 -12.72 -7.70 14.19
N MET A 2 -12.12 -6.67 13.59
CA MET A 2 -10.66 -6.52 13.67
C MET A 2 -10.22 -6.44 15.15
N PRO A 3 -9.22 -7.22 15.57
CA PRO A 3 -8.70 -7.19 16.92
C PRO A 3 -8.28 -5.77 17.34
N VAL A 4 -8.61 -5.39 18.58
CA VAL A 4 -8.30 -4.06 19.13
C VAL A 4 -6.79 -3.76 19.09
N THR A 5 -5.97 -4.80 19.22
CA THR A 5 -4.51 -4.72 19.15
C THR A 5 -3.99 -4.36 17.76
N LEU A 6 -4.65 -4.80 16.69
CA LEU A 6 -4.25 -4.55 15.31
C LEU A 6 -4.78 -3.23 14.76
N ARG A 7 -5.91 -2.75 15.29
CA ARG A 7 -6.58 -1.52 14.84
C ARG A 7 -5.66 -0.32 14.67
N PRO A 8 -4.83 0.10 15.66
CA PRO A 8 -4.00 1.29 15.51
C PRO A 8 -2.90 1.14 14.44
N ILE A 9 -2.44 -0.10 14.17
CA ILE A 9 -1.45 -0.35 13.12
C ILE A 9 -2.14 -0.33 11.77
N PHE A 10 -3.34 -0.91 11.69
CA PHE A 10 -4.16 -0.90 10.48
C PHE A 10 -4.58 0.52 10.07
N GLU A 11 -4.98 1.37 11.02
CA GLU A 11 -5.30 2.78 10.77
C GLU A 11 -4.10 3.52 10.18
N LYS A 12 -2.89 3.33 10.74
CA LYS A 12 -1.65 3.90 10.18
C LYS A 12 -1.37 3.40 8.77
N LEU A 13 -1.61 2.12 8.50
CA LEU A 13 -1.46 1.54 7.16
C LEU A 13 -2.45 2.15 6.18
N THR A 14 -3.71 2.30 6.59
CA THR A 14 -4.75 3.00 5.82
C THR A 14 -4.34 4.43 5.49
N ASP A 15 -3.86 5.19 6.48
CA ASP A 15 -3.44 6.57 6.27
C ASP A 15 -2.25 6.66 5.30
N ALA A 16 -1.24 5.79 5.50
CA ALA A 16 -0.09 5.71 4.60
C ALA A 16 -0.51 5.35 3.17
N PHE A 17 -1.43 4.40 3.00
CA PHE A 17 -2.00 4.04 1.70
C PHE A 17 -2.75 5.23 1.08
N ARG A 18 -3.60 5.92 1.83
CA ARG A 18 -4.39 7.05 1.31
C ARG A 18 -3.50 8.21 0.85
N LEU A 19 -2.48 8.55 1.63
CA LEU A 19 -1.58 9.67 1.33
C LEU A 19 -0.62 9.38 0.17
N SER A 20 -0.37 8.10 -0.15
CA SER A 20 0.59 7.71 -1.19
C SER A 20 -0.05 7.12 -2.44
N MET A 21 -1.03 6.24 -2.31
CA MET A 21 -1.57 5.43 -3.41
C MET A 21 -3.01 5.82 -3.79
N ASP A 22 -3.82 6.35 -2.87
CA ASP A 22 -5.18 6.82 -3.20
C ASP A 22 -5.21 8.31 -3.54
N THR A 23 -4.32 8.72 -4.42
CA THR A 23 -4.17 10.13 -4.84
C THR A 23 -4.34 10.26 -6.35
N PRO A 24 -4.81 11.41 -6.85
CA PRO A 24 -4.90 11.65 -8.30
C PRO A 24 -3.56 11.50 -9.03
N TRP A 25 -2.47 11.97 -8.42
CA TRP A 25 -1.14 11.86 -9.03
C TRP A 25 -0.68 10.41 -9.14
N PHE A 26 -1.00 9.55 -8.17
CA PHE A 26 -0.62 8.15 -8.23
C PHE A 26 -1.36 7.43 -9.37
N ARG A 27 -2.65 7.75 -9.56
CA ARG A 27 -3.42 7.24 -10.70
C ARG A 27 -2.80 7.65 -12.04
N MET A 28 -2.37 8.91 -12.18
CA MET A 28 -1.68 9.36 -13.40
C MET A 28 -0.36 8.62 -13.66
N ILE A 29 0.42 8.32 -12.61
CA ILE A 29 1.64 7.51 -12.74
C ILE A 29 1.31 6.10 -13.22
N MET A 30 0.24 5.51 -12.67
CA MET A 30 -0.21 4.14 -12.97
C MET A 30 -0.73 4.02 -14.40
N GLU A 31 -1.54 4.98 -14.87
CA GLU A 31 -2.07 5.04 -16.25
C GLU A 31 -0.97 4.99 -17.31
N ASN A 32 0.15 5.64 -17.04
CA ASN A 32 1.31 5.67 -17.94
C ASN A 32 2.31 4.56 -17.66
N SER A 33 1.90 3.45 -17.03
CA SER A 33 2.77 2.34 -16.63
C SER A 33 2.23 0.97 -17.09
N PRO A 34 3.06 -0.08 -17.04
CA PRO A 34 2.60 -1.46 -17.22
C PRO A 34 1.50 -1.86 -16.22
N LEU A 35 1.27 -1.07 -15.17
CA LEU A 35 0.28 -1.32 -14.13
C LEU A 35 -1.06 -0.61 -14.36
N HIS A 36 -1.30 0.01 -15.52
CA HIS A 36 -2.56 0.73 -15.81
C HIS A 36 -3.82 -0.14 -15.64
N ASN A 37 -3.73 -1.45 -15.85
CA ASN A 37 -4.83 -2.40 -15.64
C ASN A 37 -4.91 -2.95 -14.21
N TYR A 38 -4.00 -2.55 -13.31
CA TYR A 38 -4.01 -3.02 -11.94
C TYR A 38 -5.24 -2.47 -11.22
N ASN A 39 -6.06 -3.37 -10.67
CA ASN A 39 -7.30 -3.00 -10.01
C ASN A 39 -7.06 -2.44 -8.60
N LEU A 40 -6.77 -1.15 -8.50
CA LEU A 40 -6.59 -0.46 -7.21
C LEU A 40 -7.88 -0.32 -6.41
N ARG A 41 -9.05 -0.45 -7.05
CA ARG A 41 -10.33 -0.23 -6.37
C ARG A 41 -10.52 -1.22 -5.23
N ARG A 42 -10.15 -2.49 -5.40
CA ARG A 42 -10.31 -3.50 -4.33
C ARG A 42 -9.47 -3.18 -3.10
N LEU A 43 -8.21 -2.79 -3.30
CA LEU A 43 -7.33 -2.34 -2.22
C LEU A 43 -7.87 -1.05 -1.57
N SER A 44 -8.23 -0.07 -2.39
CA SER A 44 -8.76 1.21 -1.89
C SER A 44 -10.03 1.00 -1.09
N ASP A 45 -11.00 0.23 -1.60
CA ASP A 45 -12.24 -0.10 -0.88
C ASP A 45 -11.97 -0.79 0.45
N PHE A 46 -10.95 -1.65 0.53
CA PHE A 46 -10.60 -2.32 1.79
C PHE A 46 -9.99 -1.36 2.81
N PHE A 47 -9.04 -0.52 2.39
CA PHE A 47 -8.32 0.39 3.30
C PHE A 47 -9.10 1.66 3.63
N THR A 48 -10.02 2.13 2.78
CA THR A 48 -10.76 3.39 2.99
C THR A 48 -12.13 3.24 3.63
N ARG A 49 -12.61 2.00 3.85
CA ARG A 49 -13.91 1.76 4.48
C ARG A 49 -13.90 2.18 5.96
N PRO A 50 -14.75 3.14 6.37
CA PRO A 50 -14.59 3.77 7.68
C PRO A 50 -14.90 2.91 8.90
N ASP A 51 -15.79 1.90 8.86
CA ASP A 51 -16.32 1.45 10.17
C ASP A 51 -17.02 0.08 10.29
N THR A 52 -17.02 -0.80 9.28
CA THR A 52 -18.03 -1.90 9.30
C THR A 52 -17.55 -3.34 9.21
N ASN A 53 -16.27 -3.63 9.05
CA ASN A 53 -15.89 -5.00 8.71
C ASN A 53 -15.38 -5.81 9.91
N VAL A 54 -16.10 -6.88 10.19
CA VAL A 54 -15.50 -8.14 10.63
C VAL A 54 -14.49 -8.54 9.55
N VAL A 55 -13.27 -8.02 9.66
CA VAL A 55 -12.16 -8.46 8.81
C VAL A 55 -11.75 -9.84 9.32
N LEU A 56 -11.84 -10.83 8.45
CA LEU A 56 -11.34 -12.18 8.73
C LEU A 56 -9.82 -12.20 8.60
N ARG A 57 -9.15 -13.12 9.31
CA ARG A 57 -7.69 -13.26 9.24
C ARG A 57 -7.23 -13.51 7.80
N GLU A 58 -7.96 -14.35 7.08
CA GLU A 58 -7.69 -14.72 5.69
C GLU A 58 -7.88 -13.54 4.74
N GLU A 59 -8.92 -12.73 4.96
CA GLU A 59 -9.17 -11.53 4.14
C GLU A 59 -8.07 -10.48 4.37
N LEU A 60 -7.65 -10.29 5.62
CA LEU A 60 -6.53 -9.41 5.93
C LEU A 60 -5.25 -9.87 5.23
N GLU A 61 -4.89 -11.15 5.34
CA GLU A 61 -3.70 -11.69 4.67
C GLU A 61 -3.77 -11.56 3.15
N GLU A 62 -4.93 -11.85 2.53
CA GLU A 62 -5.11 -11.67 1.09
C GLU A 62 -4.83 -10.23 0.67
N ARG A 63 -5.34 -9.25 1.43
CA ARG A 63 -5.19 -7.82 1.10
C ARG A 63 -3.79 -7.31 1.38
N LEU A 64 -3.14 -7.76 2.45
CA LEU A 64 -1.74 -7.44 2.72
C LEU A 64 -0.83 -8.00 1.63
N LEU A 65 -1.05 -9.23 1.18
CA LEU A 65 -0.29 -9.84 0.09
C LEU A 65 -0.51 -9.09 -1.25
N GLU A 66 -1.76 -8.73 -1.56
CA GLU A 66 -2.09 -7.95 -2.76
C GLU A 66 -1.36 -6.60 -2.74
N LEU A 67 -1.33 -5.93 -1.58
CA LEU A 67 -0.61 -4.67 -1.39
C LEU A 67 0.91 -4.84 -1.53
N GLU A 68 1.51 -5.90 -0.99
CA GLU A 68 2.95 -6.18 -1.17
C GLU A 68 3.31 -6.42 -2.63
N VAL A 69 2.49 -7.19 -3.36
CA VAL A 69 2.69 -7.43 -4.80
C VAL A 69 2.61 -6.11 -5.57
N LEU A 70 1.68 -5.22 -5.21
CA LEU A 70 1.60 -3.90 -5.80
C LEU A 70 2.89 -3.09 -5.51
N ILE A 71 3.35 -3.06 -4.26
CA ILE A 71 4.58 -2.34 -3.88
C ILE A 71 5.78 -2.86 -4.67
N ALA A 72 5.94 -4.19 -4.77
CA ALA A 72 7.01 -4.79 -5.54
C ALA A 72 6.97 -4.35 -7.01
N LYS A 73 5.79 -4.34 -7.63
CA LYS A 73 5.59 -3.85 -9.00
C LYS A 73 5.88 -2.36 -9.15
N ILE A 74 5.51 -1.53 -8.17
CA ILE A 74 5.86 -0.10 -8.18
C ILE A 74 7.38 0.07 -8.11
N ARG A 75 8.06 -0.69 -7.24
CA ARG A 75 9.52 -0.66 -7.12
C ARG A 75 10.23 -1.08 -8.40
N GLU A 76 9.69 -2.07 -9.11
CA GLU A 76 10.26 -2.59 -10.35
C GLU A 76 9.99 -1.68 -11.56
N TYR A 77 8.74 -1.23 -11.75
CA TYR A 77 8.30 -0.59 -12.99
C TYR A 77 8.09 0.92 -12.91
N ILE A 78 7.92 1.47 -11.71
CA ILE A 78 7.60 2.89 -11.51
C ILE A 78 8.80 3.64 -10.94
N LEU A 79 9.37 3.18 -9.82
CA LEU A 79 10.44 3.92 -9.12
C LEU A 79 11.66 4.24 -10.00
N PRO A 80 12.16 3.33 -10.87
CA PRO A 80 13.32 3.65 -11.71
C PRO A 80 13.05 4.79 -12.69
N PHE A 81 11.79 4.96 -13.10
CA PHE A 81 11.36 5.91 -14.12
C PHE A 81 10.49 7.03 -13.55
N ILE A 82 10.38 7.16 -12.22
CA ILE A 82 9.39 8.06 -11.61
C ILE A 82 9.62 9.52 -11.98
N LYS A 83 10.88 9.93 -12.11
CA LYS A 83 11.23 11.29 -12.53
C LYS A 83 10.80 11.59 -13.96
N GLU A 84 10.87 10.61 -14.85
CA GLU A 84 10.42 10.73 -16.24
C GLU A 84 8.90 10.71 -16.32
N LYS A 85 8.26 9.78 -15.60
CA LYS A 85 6.79 9.69 -15.50
C LYS A 85 6.16 10.95 -14.93
N LEU A 86 6.84 11.61 -14.01
CA LEU A 86 6.43 12.89 -13.43
C LEU A 86 6.90 14.10 -14.23
N GLN A 87 7.60 13.91 -15.35
CA GLN A 87 8.10 15.00 -16.21
C GLN A 87 8.98 16.01 -15.44
N ILE A 88 9.78 15.50 -14.48
CA ILE A 88 10.73 16.28 -13.66
C ILE A 88 12.19 16.02 -14.06
N SER A 89 12.43 15.33 -15.18
CA SER A 89 13.77 15.03 -15.68
C SER A 89 14.51 16.30 -16.14
N SER A 90 15.79 16.40 -15.77
CA SER A 90 16.67 17.53 -16.09
C SER A 90 17.09 17.62 -17.57
N LEU A 91 16.72 16.64 -18.40
CA LEU A 91 17.06 16.60 -19.83
C LEU A 91 16.06 17.37 -20.71
N ALA A 92 14.90 17.77 -20.19
CA ALA A 92 13.93 18.63 -20.87
C ALA A 92 13.15 19.47 -19.85
N PRO A 93 13.77 20.51 -19.24
CA PRO A 93 13.29 21.05 -17.97
C PRO A 93 12.05 21.96 -18.07
N ASP A 94 11.73 22.55 -19.22
CA ASP A 94 10.97 23.82 -19.23
C ASP A 94 9.74 23.89 -20.16
N ASP A 95 9.40 22.88 -20.96
CA ASP A 95 8.28 22.99 -21.93
C ASP A 95 7.01 22.20 -21.60
N ILE A 96 6.96 21.44 -20.49
CA ILE A 96 5.84 20.50 -20.26
C ILE A 96 4.89 20.92 -19.12
N ILE A 97 5.37 21.63 -18.10
CA ILE A 97 4.56 22.05 -16.94
C ILE A 97 4.77 23.54 -16.69
N SER A 98 3.75 24.34 -16.97
CA SER A 98 3.77 25.79 -16.79
C SER A 98 3.57 26.24 -15.32
N ASP A 99 2.96 25.39 -14.50
CA ASP A 99 2.66 25.69 -13.10
C ASP A 99 3.84 25.30 -12.17
N GLN A 100 4.33 26.29 -11.43
CA GLN A 100 5.42 26.12 -10.47
C GLN A 100 5.01 25.25 -9.28
N ASP A 101 3.78 25.34 -8.81
CA ASP A 101 3.28 24.54 -7.68
C ASP A 101 3.19 23.06 -8.07
N GLU A 102 2.74 22.80 -9.29
CA GLU A 102 2.70 21.44 -9.84
C GLU A 102 4.11 20.83 -9.98
N ARG A 103 5.10 21.60 -10.45
CA ARG A 103 6.51 21.14 -10.51
C ARG A 103 7.04 20.76 -9.13
N VAL A 104 6.76 21.57 -8.10
CA VAL A 104 7.19 21.31 -6.72
C VAL A 104 6.51 20.05 -6.18
N LEU A 105 5.19 19.91 -6.37
CA LEU A 105 4.43 18.74 -5.92
C LEU A 105 4.96 17.46 -6.56
N ARG A 106 5.20 17.46 -7.87
CA ARG A 106 5.73 16.29 -8.60
C ARG A 106 7.13 15.90 -8.13
N ARG A 107 8.01 16.87 -7.86
CA ARG A 107 9.32 16.60 -7.24
C ARG A 107 9.14 15.99 -5.86
N PHE A 108 8.29 16.57 -5.02
CA PHE A 108 8.03 16.06 -3.68
C PHE A 108 7.55 14.61 -3.70
N VAL A 109 6.61 14.27 -4.59
CA VAL A 109 6.14 12.91 -4.80
C VAL A 109 7.26 11.96 -5.20
N ALA A 110 8.12 12.34 -6.14
CA ALA A 110 9.21 11.49 -6.60
C ALA A 110 10.20 11.13 -5.49
N TYR A 111 10.42 12.04 -4.54
CA TYR A 111 11.32 11.82 -3.41
C TYR A 111 10.63 11.10 -2.24
N THR A 112 9.34 11.35 -2.02
CA THR A 112 8.62 10.77 -0.87
C THR A 112 8.02 9.40 -1.15
N LEU A 113 7.69 9.07 -2.40
CA LEU A 113 7.09 7.76 -2.73
C LEU A 113 7.96 6.57 -2.27
N PRO A 114 9.28 6.51 -2.52
CA PRO A 114 10.10 5.39 -2.03
C PRO A 114 10.03 5.20 -0.52
N HIS A 115 10.04 6.31 0.23
CA HIS A 115 9.92 6.30 1.69
C HIS A 115 8.53 5.82 2.14
N ASN A 116 7.47 6.32 1.50
CA ASN A 116 6.09 5.92 1.81
C ASN A 116 5.86 4.42 1.56
N LEU A 117 6.44 3.86 0.48
CA LEU A 117 6.39 2.42 0.22
C LEU A 117 7.09 1.61 1.32
N SER A 118 8.27 2.07 1.76
CA SER A 118 8.99 1.42 2.87
C SER A 118 8.23 1.48 4.19
N GLU A 119 7.53 2.58 4.46
CA GLU A 119 6.69 2.71 5.66
C GLU A 119 5.48 1.75 5.60
N ILE A 120 4.86 1.62 4.43
CA ILE A 120 3.78 0.66 4.21
C ILE A 120 4.28 -0.78 4.44
N GLU A 121 5.41 -1.17 3.84
CA GLU A 121 6.01 -2.49 4.04
C GLU A 121 6.30 -2.77 5.53
N ARG A 122 6.82 -1.77 6.24
CA ARG A 122 7.08 -1.86 7.69
C ARG A 122 5.78 -2.11 8.46
N LEU A 123 4.70 -1.39 8.13
CA LEU A 123 3.39 -1.55 8.77
C LEU A 123 2.77 -2.92 8.48
N ILE A 124 2.90 -3.44 7.26
CA ILE A 124 2.48 -4.80 6.90
C ILE A 124 3.20 -5.85 7.77
N GLY A 125 4.53 -5.70 7.92
CA GLY A 125 5.32 -6.58 8.78
C GLY A 125 4.90 -6.55 10.26
N LEU A 126 4.52 -5.36 10.77
CA LEU A 126 3.98 -5.22 12.12
C LEU A 126 2.62 -5.92 12.28
N ILE A 127 1.71 -5.75 11.31
CA ILE A 127 0.40 -6.39 11.34
C ILE A 127 0.58 -7.91 11.41
N ARG A 128 1.37 -8.50 10.50
CA ARG A 128 1.58 -9.96 10.48
C ARG A 128 2.20 -10.50 11.77
N ARG A 129 3.19 -9.80 12.33
CA ARG A 129 3.80 -10.19 13.61
C ARG A 129 2.78 -10.24 14.74
N ASP A 130 1.90 -9.25 14.79
CA ASP A 130 0.92 -9.12 15.88
C ASP A 130 -0.38 -9.90 15.58
N GLN A 131 -0.56 -10.37 14.35
CA GLN A 131 -1.75 -11.09 13.87
C GLN A 131 -1.91 -12.47 14.48
N ASP A 132 -0.81 -13.20 14.68
CA ASP A 132 -0.85 -14.53 15.33
C ASP A 132 -1.26 -14.45 16.80
N ALA A 133 -0.89 -13.36 17.48
CA ALA A 133 -1.35 -13.09 18.84
C ALA A 133 -2.81 -12.61 18.88
N ALA A 134 -3.28 -11.95 17.82
CA ALA A 134 -4.58 -11.32 17.74
C ALA A 134 -5.70 -12.26 17.23
N TYR A 135 -5.35 -13.30 16.47
CA TYR A 135 -6.23 -14.37 16.01
C TYR A 135 -5.70 -15.72 16.50
N PRO A 136 -5.94 -16.08 17.78
CA PRO A 136 -5.54 -17.39 18.28
C PRO A 136 -6.24 -18.50 17.46
N PRO A 137 -5.56 -19.61 17.16
CA PRO A 137 -6.19 -20.74 16.51
C PRO A 137 -7.37 -21.24 17.37
N PRO A 138 -8.45 -21.76 16.75
CA PRO A 138 -9.58 -22.28 17.51
C PRO A 138 -9.09 -23.36 18.50
N GLU A 139 -9.46 -23.19 19.77
CA GLU A 139 -9.14 -24.14 20.84
C GLU A 139 -9.63 -25.54 20.43
N GLY A 140 -8.71 -26.51 20.28
CA GLY A 140 -9.03 -27.89 19.95
C GLY A 140 -8.18 -28.58 18.89
N VAL A 141 -7.20 -27.92 18.26
CA VAL A 141 -6.30 -28.56 17.27
C VAL A 141 -5.05 -29.18 17.92
N THR A 142 -4.80 -28.94 19.21
CA THR A 142 -3.58 -29.40 19.90
C THR A 142 -3.59 -30.87 20.36
N ASP A 143 -4.73 -31.57 20.39
CA ASP A 143 -4.81 -32.89 21.05
C ASP A 143 -4.96 -34.12 20.15
N ARG A 144 -4.76 -34.02 18.83
CA ARG A 144 -4.85 -35.21 17.93
C ARG A 144 -3.52 -35.78 17.43
N LYS A 145 -2.38 -35.18 17.76
CA LYS A 145 -1.06 -35.70 17.34
C LYS A 145 -0.27 -36.43 18.44
N ALA A 146 -0.83 -36.59 19.65
CA ALA A 146 -0.19 -37.34 20.73
C ALA A 146 -0.70 -38.80 20.89
N ALA A 147 -1.62 -39.25 20.02
CA ALA A 147 -2.19 -40.60 20.07
C ALA A 147 -2.25 -41.22 18.67
N SER A 148 -1.09 -41.51 18.07
CA SER A 148 -0.93 -42.51 17.00
C SER A 148 0.51 -42.99 16.97
#